data_AF-A0A524JAZ6-F1
#
_entry.id   AF-A0A524JAZ6-F1
#
_cell.length_a   1.000
_cell.length_b   1.000
_cell.length_c   1.000
_cell.angle_alpha   90.00
_cell.angle_beta   90.00
_cell.angle_gamma   90.00
#
_symmetry.space_group_name_H-M   'P 1'
#
loop_
_entity.id
_entity.type
_entity.pdbx_description
1 polymer ?
#
loop_
_entity_poly.entity_id
_entity_poly.type
_entity_poly.pdbx_seq_one_letter_code
_entity_poly.pdbx_strand_id
1 'polypeptide(L)' 'GVTHSAGTAVLVVTHNREIARVADRIIELSSGSIAADRPNEPADVSTLRW' A
#
# COMPACT_ATOMS: atom_id res chain seq x y z
N GLY A 1 4.64 3.71 -15.03
CA GLY A 1 5.93 4.25 -15.49
C GLY A 1 6.68 4.80 -14.30
N VAL A 2 7.88 4.27 -14.06
CA VAL A 2 8.99 4.81 -13.24
C VAL A 2 8.65 5.60 -11.96
N THR A 3 8.25 4.92 -10.89
CA THR A 3 8.48 5.43 -9.52
C THR A 3 9.40 4.53 -8.71
N HIS A 4 9.67 3.31 -9.21
CA HIS A 4 10.72 2.43 -8.73
C HIS A 4 12.08 2.80 -9.36
N SER A 5 12.43 4.09 -9.29
CA SER A 5 13.82 4.54 -9.38
C SER A 5 14.32 4.45 -7.93
N ALA A 6 15.27 3.56 -7.66
CA ALA A 6 15.70 3.20 -6.30
C ALA A 6 16.06 4.44 -5.44
N GLY A 7 15.10 4.94 -4.66
CA GLY A 7 15.28 6.13 -3.82
C GLY A 7 14.00 6.92 -3.51
N THR A 8 12.93 6.79 -4.29
CA THR A 8 11.68 7.54 -4.04
C THR A 8 10.65 6.68 -3.29
N ALA A 9 10.26 7.11 -2.09
CA ALA A 9 9.13 6.52 -1.37
C ALA A 9 7.80 7.08 -1.90
N VAL A 10 6.80 6.20 -2.07
CA VAL A 10 5.43 6.56 -2.50
C VAL A 10 4.46 6.24 -1.38
N LEU A 11 3.62 7.21 -1.02
CA LEU A 11 2.52 7.02 -0.07
C LEU A 11 1.19 7.12 -0.82
N VAL A 12 0.37 6.08 -0.73
CA VAL A 12 -0.99 6.05 -1.27
C VAL A 12 -1.98 5.97 -0.11
N VAL A 13 -2.91 6.92 -0.04
CA VAL A 13 -4.02 6.90 0.91
C VAL A 13 -5.28 6.49 0.17
N THR A 14 -5.92 5.41 0.59
CA THR A 14 -7.08 4.84 -0.08
C THR A 14 -7.99 4.11 0.88
N HIS A 15 -9.28 4.11 0.58
CA HIS A 15 -10.26 3.23 1.24
C HIS A 15 -10.43 1.89 0.49
N ASN A 16 -9.85 1.73 -0.70
CA ASN A 16 -9.91 0.47 -1.46
C ASN A 16 -8.81 -0.48 -0.99
N ARG A 17 -9.21 -1.55 -0.31
CA ARG A 17 -8.31 -2.58 0.22
C ARG A 17 -7.57 -3.38 -0.85
N GLU A 18 -8.09 -3.45 -2.07
CA GLU A 18 -7.41 -4.12 -3.19
C GLU A 18 -6.06 -3.46 -3.48
N ILE A 19 -6.03 -2.13 -3.52
CA ILE A 19 -4.82 -1.35 -3.81
C ILE A 19 -3.75 -1.55 -2.72
N ALA A 20 -4.15 -1.70 -1.45
CA ALA A 20 -3.21 -1.91 -0.36
C ALA A 20 -2.36 -3.19 -0.53
N ARG A 21 -2.85 -4.18 -1.30
CA ARG A 21 -2.15 -5.46 -1.48
C ARG A 21 -0.87 -5.36 -2.30
N VAL A 22 -0.70 -4.32 -3.11
CA VAL A 22 0.52 -4.14 -3.92
C VAL A 22 1.57 -3.27 -3.23
N ALA A 23 1.30 -2.79 -2.01
CA ALA A 23 2.25 -1.98 -1.24
C ALA A 23 3.19 -2.87 -0.43
N ASP A 24 4.42 -2.40 -0.19
CA ASP A 24 5.42 -3.08 0.66
C ASP A 24 5.08 -3.01 2.16
N ARG A 25 4.36 -1.97 2.58
CA ARG A 25 3.95 -1.73 3.96
C ARG A 25 2.53 -1.18 3.97
N ILE A 26 1.71 -1.67 4.89
CA ILE A 26 0.33 -1.23 5.06
C ILE A 26 0.19 -0.62 6.44
N ILE A 27 -0.28 0.64 6.48
CA ILE A 27 -0.62 1.35 7.71
C ILE A 27 -2.13 1.58 7.67
N GLU A 28 -2.84 1.04 8.66
CA GLU A 28 -4.28 1.22 8.82
C GLU A 28 -4.53 2.30 9.89
N LEU A 29 -5.33 3.30 9.54
CA LEU A 29 -5.73 4.37 10.45
C LEU A 29 -7.18 4.16 10.90
N SER A 30 -7.43 4.41 12.18
CA SER A 30 -8.77 4.43 12.76
C SER A 30 -8.86 5.52 13.82
N SER A 31 -9.92 6.33 13.78
CA SER A 31 -10.17 7.42 14.75
C SER A 31 -8.96 8.35 15.00
N GLY A 32 -8.23 8.69 13.93
CA GLY A 32 -7.05 9.57 14.02
C GLY A 32 -5.79 8.91 14.60
N SER A 33 -5.81 7.59 14.83
CA SER A 33 -4.69 6.82 15.37
C SER A 33 -4.27 5.69 14.44
N ILE A 34 -3.02 5.22 14.55
CA ILE A 34 -2.56 4.02 13.85
C ILE A 34 -3.18 2.80 14.53
N ALA A 35 -4.03 2.08 13.79
CA ALA A 35 -4.68 0.86 14.24
C ALA A 35 -3.82 -0.38 13.96
N ALA A 36 -3.11 -0.40 12.83
CA ALA A 36 -2.16 -1.44 12.47
C ALA A 36 -1.04 -0.89 11.59
N ASP A 37 0.13 -1.51 11.69
CA ASP A 37 1.31 -1.17 10.92
C ASP A 37 2.11 -2.45 10.68
N ARG A 38 2.22 -2.87 9.42
CA ARG A 38 2.81 -4.16 9.08
C ARG A 38 3.50 -4.14 7.72
N PRO A 39 4.61 -4.90 7.57
CA PRO A 39 5.10 -5.23 6.25
C PRO A 39 4.06 -6.08 5.51
N ASN A 40 4.14 -6.08 4.19
CA ASN A 40 3.29 -6.86 3.32
C ASN A 40 4.14 -7.58 2.29
N GLU A 41 3.69 -8.74 1.84
CA GLU A 41 4.23 -9.41 0.65
C GLU A 41 3.44 -8.88 -0.55
N PRO A 42 4.02 -7.99 -1.39
CA PRO A 42 3.24 -7.29 -2.41
C PRO A 42 2.69 -8.26 -3.45
N ALA A 43 1.39 -8.18 -3.70
CA ALA A 43 0.78 -8.87 -4.82
C ALA A 43 1.24 -8.24 -6.14
N ASP A 44 1.24 -9.04 -7.22
CA ASP A 44 1.46 -8.51 -8.57
C ASP A 44 0.30 -7.58 -8.96
N VAL A 45 0.62 -6.40 -9.48
CA VAL A 45 -0.39 -5.38 -9.85
C VAL A 45 -1.41 -5.89 -10.87
N SER A 46 -1.03 -6.83 -11.73
CA SER A 46 -1.92 -7.46 -12.71
C SER A 46 -3.02 -8.34 -12.08
N THR A 47 -2.87 -8.70 -10.81
CA THR A 47 -3.83 -9.56 -10.09
C THR A 47 -4.94 -8.77 -9.39
N LEU A 48 -4.84 -7.43 -9.35
CA LEU A 48 -5.87 -6.59 -8.76
C LEU A 48 -7.23 -6.81 -9.43
N ARG A 49 -8.28 -6.80 -8.62
CA ARG A 49 -9.66 -6.80 -9.07
C ARG A 49 -10.29 -5.49 -8.61
N TRP A 50 -11.18 -4.93 -9.42
CA TRP A 50 -11.82 -3.64 -9.18
C TRP A 50 -13.31 -3.83 -8.98
#